data_AF-A0A401NIJ0-F1
#
_entry.id   AF-A0A401NIJ0-F1
#
_cell.length_a   1.000
_cell.length_b   1.000
_cell.length_c   1.000
_cell.angle_alpha   90.00
_cell.angle_beta   90.00
_cell.angle_gamma   90.00
#
_symmetry.space_group_name_H-M   'P 1'
#
loop_
_entity.id
_entity.type
_entity.pdbx_description
1 polymer ?
#
loop_
_entity_poly.entity_id
_entity_poly.type
_entity_poly.pdbx_seq_one_letter_code
_entity_poly.pdbx_strand_id
1 'polypeptide(L)'
;MRSRVWLLCIRMIEERGRRENIMAERRQLFAEMRAQDLDRIRLSTYRTACKLRFIQKKCNLHLVDVWNIIEAFRENGLNTMDPNAELSVARLEAIISTILYQLNKRLPTTHQINVEQSISLLLNFLLAAYDG
;
A
#
# COMPACT_ATOMS: atom_id res chain seq x y z
N MET A 1 -17.08 -16.33 31.46
CA MET A 1 -17.54 -15.15 30.70
C MET A 1 -16.40 -14.11 30.64
N ARG A 2 -15.47 -14.23 29.69
CA ARG A 2 -14.52 -13.14 29.40
C ARG A 2 -15.30 -12.11 28.57
N SER A 3 -15.63 -10.98 29.18
CA SER A 3 -16.56 -9.98 28.66
C SER A 3 -16.14 -9.48 27.29
N ARG A 4 -17.10 -9.29 26.36
CA ARG A 4 -16.88 -8.74 25.00
C ARG A 4 -16.09 -7.42 25.00
N VAL A 5 -16.15 -6.68 26.11
CA VAL A 5 -15.39 -5.45 26.36
C VAL A 5 -13.88 -5.68 26.34
N TRP A 6 -13.39 -6.82 26.84
CA TRP A 6 -11.96 -7.11 26.90
C TRP A 6 -11.37 -7.39 25.51
N LEU A 7 -12.12 -8.09 24.66
CA LEU A 7 -11.77 -8.29 23.24
C LEU A 7 -11.80 -6.97 22.46
N LEU A 8 -12.76 -6.10 22.76
CA LEU A 8 -12.83 -4.77 22.13
C LEU A 8 -11.63 -3.90 22.53
N CYS A 9 -11.22 -3.92 23.80
CA CYS A 9 -10.03 -3.20 24.27
C CYS A 9 -8.74 -3.72 23.62
N ILE A 10 -8.56 -5.03 23.49
CA ILE A 10 -7.42 -5.61 22.78
C ILE A 10 -7.40 -5.14 21.33
N ARG A 11 -8.54 -5.24 20.64
CA ARG A 11 -8.67 -4.81 19.24
C ARG A 11 -8.40 -3.31 19.07
N MET A 12 -8.87 -2.48 20.00
CA MET A 12 -8.58 -1.04 20.00
C MET A 12 -7.10 -0.71 20.25
N ILE A 13 -6.41 -1.48 21.11
CA ILE A 13 -4.97 -1.32 21.36
C ILE A 13 -4.17 -1.76 20.13
N GLU A 14 -4.52 -2.87 19.50
CA GLU A 14 -3.92 -3.33 18.24
C GLU A 14 -4.16 -2.32 17.11
N GLU A 15 -5.38 -1.79 16.97
CA GLU A 15 -5.71 -0.77 15.98
C GLU A 15 -5.00 0.56 16.23
N ARG A 16 -4.70 0.90 17.50
CA ARG A 16 -3.91 2.08 17.85
C ARG A 16 -2.42 1.87 17.54
N GLY A 17 -1.86 0.72 17.91
CA GLY A 17 -0.48 0.36 17.57
C GLY A 17 -0.26 0.26 16.05
N ARG A 18 -1.24 -0.28 15.31
CA ARG A 18 -1.24 -0.32 13.84
C ARG A 18 -1.20 1.09 13.25
N ARG A 19 -2.03 2.01 13.76
CA ARG A 19 -2.04 3.43 13.31
C ARG A 19 -0.74 4.17 13.60
N GLU A 20 -0.12 3.93 14.77
CA GLU A 20 1.17 4.52 15.13
C GLU A 20 2.30 4.00 14.24
N ASN A 21 2.28 2.69 13.91
CA ASN A 21 3.23 2.07 12.99
C ASN A 21 3.08 2.61 11.55
N ILE A 22 1.85 2.72 11.05
CA ILE A 22 1.51 3.32 9.75
C ILE A 22 2.08 4.76 9.63
N MET A 23 1.92 5.57 10.67
CA MET A 23 2.45 6.93 10.68
C MET A 23 3.99 6.98 10.73
N ALA A 24 4.63 6.02 11.40
CA ALA A 24 6.08 5.87 11.40
C ALA A 24 6.61 5.45 10.02
N GLU A 25 5.96 4.48 9.37
CA GLU A 25 6.29 4.03 8.02
C GLU A 25 6.11 5.14 6.98
N ARG A 26 5.03 5.93 7.06
CA ARG A 26 4.83 7.10 6.21
C ARG A 26 5.97 8.11 6.36
N ARG A 27 6.34 8.47 7.60
CA ARG A 27 7.46 9.39 7.86
C ARG A 27 8.79 8.85 7.34
N GLN A 28 9.02 7.55 7.52
CA GLN A 28 10.21 6.88 7.05
C GLN A 28 10.32 6.89 5.52
N LEU A 29 9.22 6.60 4.80
CA LEU A 29 9.19 6.63 3.32
C LEU A 29 9.59 8.00 2.76
N PHE A 30 9.05 9.09 3.32
CA PHE A 30 9.40 10.45 2.89
C PHE A 30 10.81 10.86 3.32
N ALA A 31 11.30 10.38 4.47
CA ALA A 31 12.68 10.61 4.88
C ALA A 31 13.67 9.92 3.92
N GLU A 32 13.42 8.66 3.58
CA GLU A 32 14.25 7.91 2.63
C GLU A 32 14.21 8.50 1.22
N MET A 33 13.03 8.95 0.77
CA MET A 33 12.92 9.63 -0.53
C MET A 33 13.70 10.94 -0.55
N ARG A 34 13.70 11.72 0.53
CA ARG A 34 14.51 12.94 0.65
C ARG A 34 16.01 12.64 0.66
N ALA A 35 16.43 11.53 1.26
CA ALA A 35 17.82 11.08 1.25
C ALA A 35 18.33 10.73 -0.16
N GLN A 36 17.44 10.48 -1.13
CA GLN A 36 17.80 10.27 -2.54
C GLN A 36 18.13 11.58 -3.29
N ASP A 37 18.01 12.75 -2.63
CA ASP A 37 18.38 14.07 -3.17
C ASP A 37 17.70 14.42 -4.52
N LEU A 38 16.52 13.84 -4.74
CA LEU A 38 15.76 13.98 -6.00
C LEU A 38 15.30 15.42 -6.24
N ASP A 39 15.23 16.24 -5.20
CA ASP A 39 14.84 17.65 -5.29
C ASP A 39 15.86 18.51 -6.03
N ARG A 40 17.11 18.04 -6.19
CA ARG A 40 18.13 18.72 -7.02
C ARG A 40 17.90 18.58 -8.52
N ILE A 41 17.06 17.64 -8.96
CA ILE A 41 16.80 17.43 -10.39
C ILE A 41 16.12 18.68 -10.96
N ARG A 42 16.75 19.32 -11.95
CA ARG A 42 16.27 20.57 -12.57
C ARG A 42 14.99 20.37 -13.39
N LEU A 43 14.92 19.31 -14.19
CA LEU A 43 13.74 19.01 -15.02
C LEU A 43 12.60 18.47 -14.14
N SER A 44 11.50 19.23 -14.03
CA SER A 44 10.37 18.89 -13.16
C SER A 44 9.75 17.53 -13.50
N THR A 45 9.55 17.23 -14.78
CA THR A 45 8.98 15.94 -15.21
C THR A 45 9.86 14.76 -14.81
N TYR A 46 11.19 14.88 -14.97
CA TYR A 46 12.12 13.82 -14.59
C TYR A 46 12.20 13.68 -13.06
N ARG A 47 12.19 14.80 -12.33
CA ARG A 47 12.11 14.81 -10.87
C ARG A 47 10.89 14.04 -10.36
N THR A 48 9.72 14.33 -10.92
CA THR A 48 8.48 13.62 -10.59
C THR A 48 8.57 12.14 -10.95
N ALA A 49 9.07 11.80 -12.15
CA ALA A 49 9.24 10.41 -12.56
C ALA A 49 10.18 9.62 -11.63
N CYS A 50 11.29 10.22 -11.17
CA CYS A 50 12.20 9.60 -10.22
C CYS A 50 11.55 9.36 -8.86
N LYS A 51 10.77 10.32 -8.34
CA LYS A 51 9.99 10.16 -7.11
C LYS A 51 8.96 9.04 -7.24
N LEU A 52 8.22 8.99 -8.34
CA LEU A 52 7.27 7.91 -8.62
C LEU A 52 7.98 6.55 -8.73
N ARG A 53 9.14 6.48 -9.40
CA ARG A 53 9.92 5.25 -9.50
C ARG A 53 10.44 4.77 -8.14
N PHE A 54 10.81 5.70 -7.25
CA PHE A 54 11.19 5.36 -5.87
C PHE A 54 10.02 4.69 -5.13
N ILE A 55 8.84 5.30 -5.18
CA ILE A 55 7.62 4.77 -4.53
C ILE A 55 7.23 3.41 -5.14
N GLN A 56 7.26 3.29 -6.47
CA GLN A 56 7.00 2.05 -7.20
C GLN A 56 7.93 0.90 -6.77
N LYS A 57 9.22 1.20 -6.56
CA LYS A 57 10.19 0.23 -6.06
C LYS A 57 9.90 -0.16 -4.61
N LYS A 58 9.68 0.81 -3.74
CA LYS A 58 9.41 0.59 -2.30
C LYS A 58 8.12 -0.19 -2.03
N CYS A 59 7.09 0.00 -2.85
CA CYS A 59 5.84 -0.74 -2.74
C CYS A 59 5.81 -2.04 -3.55
N ASN A 60 6.94 -2.46 -4.14
CA ASN A 60 7.06 -3.65 -4.99
C ASN A 60 6.16 -3.67 -6.25
N LEU A 61 5.52 -2.56 -6.60
CA LEU A 61 4.66 -2.43 -7.79
C LEU A 61 5.40 -2.61 -9.12
N HIS A 62 6.73 -2.46 -9.12
CA HIS A 62 7.56 -2.71 -10.30
C HIS A 62 7.63 -4.19 -10.70
N LEU A 63 7.24 -5.10 -9.81
CA LEU A 63 7.15 -6.54 -10.06
C LEU A 63 5.74 -6.99 -10.44
N VAL A 64 4.74 -6.11 -10.29
CA VAL A 64 3.34 -6.41 -10.56
C VAL A 64 3.09 -6.26 -12.05
N ASP A 65 2.64 -7.34 -12.69
CA ASP A 65 2.20 -7.32 -14.08
C ASP A 65 0.72 -6.87 -14.21
N VAL A 66 0.34 -6.48 -15.44
CA VAL A 66 -1.03 -6.02 -15.73
C VAL A 66 -2.07 -7.11 -15.48
N TRP A 67 -1.71 -8.38 -15.68
CA TRP A 67 -2.60 -9.50 -15.47
C TRP A 67 -3.00 -9.64 -14.00
N ASN A 68 -2.04 -9.46 -13.09
CA ASN A 68 -2.24 -9.53 -11.64
C ASN A 68 -3.18 -8.43 -11.15
N ILE A 69 -3.10 -7.24 -11.76
CA ILE A 69 -4.06 -6.15 -11.51
C ILE A 69 -5.45 -6.52 -12.01
N ILE A 70 -5.57 -7.02 -13.25
CA ILE A 70 -6.86 -7.40 -13.84
C ILE A 70 -7.56 -8.47 -12.99
N GLU A 71 -6.85 -9.53 -12.61
CA GLU A 71 -7.44 -10.60 -11.81
C GLU A 71 -7.75 -10.14 -10.38
N ALA A 72 -6.88 -9.36 -9.73
CA ALA A 72 -7.20 -8.81 -8.42
C ALA A 72 -8.46 -7.92 -8.45
N PHE A 73 -8.63 -7.14 -9.52
CA PHE A 73 -9.83 -6.31 -9.68
C PHE A 73 -11.08 -7.15 -9.92
N ARG A 74 -10.97 -8.21 -10.73
CA ARG A 74 -12.06 -9.17 -10.95
C ARG A 74 -12.45 -9.89 -9.66
N GLU A 75 -11.48 -10.41 -8.91
CA GLU A 75 -11.71 -11.11 -7.64
C GLU A 75 -12.38 -10.22 -6.58
N ASN A 76 -12.08 -8.91 -6.59
CA ASN A 76 -12.68 -7.93 -5.68
C ASN A 76 -13.99 -7.31 -6.22
N GLY A 77 -14.45 -7.75 -7.39
CA GLY A 77 -15.67 -7.26 -8.04
C GLY A 77 -15.61 -5.79 -8.47
N LEU A 78 -14.41 -5.22 -8.61
CA LEU A 78 -14.22 -3.84 -9.11
C LEU A 78 -14.67 -3.69 -10.56
N ASN A 79 -14.59 -4.77 -11.35
CA ASN A 79 -14.93 -4.77 -12.76
C ASN A 79 -16.44 -4.59 -13.05
N THR A 80 -17.30 -4.76 -12.04
CA THR A 80 -18.76 -4.58 -12.14
C THR A 80 -19.28 -3.42 -11.31
N MET A 81 -18.40 -2.74 -10.57
CA MET A 81 -18.78 -1.55 -9.80
C MET A 81 -19.01 -0.36 -10.73
N ASP A 82 -19.92 0.53 -10.31
CA ASP A 82 -20.07 1.85 -10.93
C ASP A 82 -18.72 2.60 -10.83
N PRO A 83 -18.16 3.12 -11.94
CA PRO A 83 -16.94 3.91 -11.93
C PRO A 83 -16.96 5.12 -10.98
N ASN A 84 -18.14 5.64 -10.64
CA ASN A 84 -18.30 6.77 -9.73
C ASN A 84 -18.54 6.36 -8.28
N ALA A 85 -18.61 5.06 -7.97
CA ALA A 85 -18.82 4.59 -6.61
C ALA A 85 -17.59 4.88 -5.75
N GLU A 86 -17.83 5.43 -4.56
CA GLU A 86 -16.78 5.62 -3.56
C GLU A 86 -16.29 4.27 -3.02
N LEU A 87 -14.98 4.19 -2.82
CA LEU A 87 -14.32 2.98 -2.35
C LEU A 87 -13.82 3.18 -0.93
N SER A 88 -14.28 2.34 0.00
CA SER A 88 -13.86 2.41 1.39
C SER A 88 -12.39 2.01 1.57
N VAL A 89 -11.74 2.55 2.61
CA VAL A 89 -10.34 2.22 2.95
C VAL A 89 -10.14 0.72 3.12
N ALA A 90 -11.07 0.04 3.79
CA ALA A 90 -11.00 -1.41 3.98
C ALA A 90 -11.08 -2.19 2.66
N ARG A 91 -11.87 -1.71 1.70
CA ARG A 91 -11.96 -2.34 0.38
C ARG A 91 -10.69 -2.07 -0.43
N LEU A 92 -10.11 -0.88 -0.33
CA LEU A 92 -8.83 -0.54 -0.97
C LEU A 92 -7.72 -1.45 -0.46
N GLU A 93 -7.64 -1.62 0.86
CA GLU A 93 -6.68 -2.51 1.51
C GLU A 93 -6.85 -3.97 1.05
N ALA A 94 -8.10 -4.44 0.92
CA ALA A 94 -8.37 -5.79 0.41
C ALA A 94 -7.87 -5.99 -1.03
N ILE A 95 -8.12 -5.02 -1.92
CA ILE A 95 -7.64 -5.08 -3.31
C ILE A 95 -6.11 -5.09 -3.36
N ILE A 96 -5.45 -4.19 -2.62
CA ILE A 96 -3.99 -4.13 -2.53
C ILE A 96 -3.42 -5.44 -1.98
N SER A 97 -4.07 -6.01 -0.97
CA SER A 97 -3.71 -7.31 -0.40
C SER A 97 -3.79 -8.40 -1.45
N THR A 98 -4.88 -8.50 -2.21
CA THR A 98 -5.01 -9.48 -3.30
C THR A 98 -3.85 -9.35 -4.29
N ILE A 99 -3.52 -8.14 -4.74
CA ILE A 99 -2.42 -7.88 -5.68
C ILE A 99 -1.09 -8.42 -5.12
N LEU A 100 -0.72 -8.03 -3.88
CA LEU A 100 0.59 -8.32 -3.32
C LEU A 100 0.74 -9.77 -2.82
N TYR A 101 -0.35 -10.38 -2.34
CA TYR A 101 -0.36 -11.80 -1.99
C TYR A 101 -0.28 -12.70 -3.22
N GLN A 102 -0.99 -12.37 -4.31
CA GLN A 102 -0.88 -13.09 -5.58
C GLN A 102 0.53 -12.96 -6.17
N LEU A 103 1.12 -11.75 -6.13
CA LEU A 103 2.50 -11.52 -6.54
C LEU A 103 3.47 -12.41 -5.74
N ASN A 104 3.38 -12.40 -4.41
CA ASN A 104 4.32 -13.14 -3.56
C ASN A 104 4.27 -14.66 -3.78
N LYS A 105 3.11 -15.22 -4.16
CA LYS A 105 2.98 -16.64 -4.53
C LYS A 105 3.74 -17.01 -5.81
N ARG A 106 3.98 -16.04 -6.69
CA ARG A 106 4.65 -16.25 -7.99
C ARG A 106 6.15 -15.99 -7.93
N LEU A 107 6.60 -15.24 -6.93
CA LEU A 107 8.01 -14.94 -6.76
C LEU A 107 8.77 -16.20 -6.32
N PRO A 108 9.99 -16.43 -6.83
CA PRO A 108 10.85 -17.51 -6.34
C PRO A 108 11.18 -17.28 -4.85
N THR A 109 11.40 -18.36 -4.10
CA THR A 109 11.62 -18.33 -2.64
C THR A 109 12.85 -17.52 -2.21
N THR A 110 13.75 -17.19 -3.14
CA THR A 110 14.92 -16.32 -2.93
C THR A 110 14.59 -14.82 -2.97
N HIS A 111 13.40 -14.44 -3.45
CA HIS A 111 12.93 -13.06 -3.62
C HIS A 111 11.63 -12.79 -2.86
N GLN A 112 11.50 -13.32 -1.63
CA GLN A 112 10.33 -13.04 -0.81
C GLN A 112 10.25 -11.55 -0.45
N ILE A 113 9.10 -10.96 -0.70
CA ILE A 113 8.80 -9.57 -0.33
C ILE A 113 8.09 -9.55 1.02
N ASN A 114 8.32 -8.49 1.80
CA ASN A 114 7.49 -8.22 2.98
C ASN A 114 6.14 -7.67 2.52
N VAL A 115 5.16 -8.56 2.37
CA VAL A 115 3.83 -8.25 1.82
C VAL A 115 3.10 -7.24 2.70
N GLU A 116 3.05 -7.45 4.01
CA GLU A 116 2.33 -6.58 4.98
C GLU A 116 2.85 -5.14 4.96
N GLN A 117 4.17 -4.98 4.93
CA GLN A 117 4.79 -3.66 4.82
C GLN A 117 4.48 -3.00 3.47
N SER A 118 4.50 -3.78 2.38
CA SER A 118 4.21 -3.27 1.03
C SER A 118 2.75 -2.81 0.91
N ILE A 119 1.80 -3.55 1.51
CA ILE A 119 0.38 -3.18 1.60
C ILE A 119 0.24 -1.85 2.35
N SER A 120 0.86 -1.75 3.52
CA SER A 120 0.79 -0.56 4.39
C SER A 120 1.36 0.67 3.69
N LEU A 121 2.52 0.55 3.05
CA LEU A 121 3.15 1.66 2.31
C LEU A 121 2.29 2.13 1.13
N LEU A 122 1.75 1.19 0.34
CA LEU A 122 0.94 1.52 -0.82
C LEU A 122 -0.41 2.13 -0.43
N LEU A 123 -1.09 1.57 0.57
CA LEU A 123 -2.34 2.10 1.08
C LEU A 123 -2.16 3.55 1.57
N ASN A 124 -1.12 3.79 2.37
CA ASN A 124 -0.80 5.13 2.85
C ASN A 124 -0.47 6.12 1.73
N PHE A 125 0.26 5.67 0.70
CA PHE A 125 0.55 6.50 -0.46
C PHE A 125 -0.72 6.90 -1.21
N LEU A 126 -1.64 5.96 -1.44
CA LEU A 126 -2.90 6.23 -2.15
C LEU A 126 -3.82 7.13 -1.33
N LEU A 127 -3.97 6.89 -0.04
CA LEU A 127 -4.76 7.77 0.84
C LEU A 127 -4.17 9.19 0.85
N ALA A 128 -2.84 9.34 0.96
CA ALA A 128 -2.22 10.66 0.92
C ALA A 128 -2.34 11.37 -0.44
N ALA A 129 -2.57 10.64 -1.54
CA ALA A 129 -2.72 11.20 -2.87
C ALA A 129 -4.16 11.56 -3.24
N TYR A 130 -5.15 10.86 -2.68
CA TYR A 130 -6.57 11.00 -3.04
C TYR A 130 -7.49 11.49 -1.90
N ASP A 131 -7.10 11.33 -0.64
CA ASP A 131 -7.84 11.76 0.57
C ASP A 131 -7.13 12.95 1.26
N GLY A 132 -6.47 13.79 0.44
CA GLY A 132 -5.64 14.92 0.87
C GLY A 132 -6.21 16.28 0.52
#